data_AF-A0A421BGZ2-F1
#
_entry.id   AF-A0A421BGZ2-F1
#
_cell.length_a   1.000
_cell.length_b   1.000
_cell.length_c   1.000
_cell.angle_alpha   90.00
_cell.angle_beta   90.00
_cell.angle_gamma   90.00
#
_symmetry.space_group_name_H-M   'P 1'
#
loop_
_entity.id
_entity.type
_entity.pdbx_description
1 polymer ?
#
loop_
_entity_poly.entity_id
_entity_poly.type
_entity_poly.pdbx_seq_one_letter_code
_entity_poly.pdbx_strand_id
1 'polypeptide(L)'
;MITRNERKIEVYENAGAYMRLLKTVGTKAVVAISPILHAKDTGRLLNALNTIDEICSKADSNMFSDYPNLGNKYVDVFYGNLASETRNDIDEKIKAMAKERADELFKRK
;
A
#
# COMPACT_ATOMS: atom_id res chain seq x y z
N MET A 1 -4.00 -6.75 17.93
CA MET A 1 -4.08 -5.34 17.49
C MET A 1 -3.31 -4.51 18.50
N ILE A 2 -2.43 -3.61 18.05
CA ILE A 2 -1.71 -2.69 18.94
C ILE A 2 -2.60 -1.50 19.30
N THR A 3 -2.33 -0.86 20.43
CA THR A 3 -3.05 0.34 20.88
C THR A 3 -2.62 1.58 20.10
N ARG A 4 -3.42 2.65 20.13
CA ARG A 4 -3.12 3.92 19.44
C ARG A 4 -1.74 4.47 19.81
N ASN A 5 -1.38 4.40 21.10
CA ASN A 5 -0.12 4.93 21.61
C ASN A 5 1.10 4.12 21.16
N GLU A 6 0.90 2.91 20.67
CA GLU A 6 1.96 2.02 20.17
C GLU A 6 2.15 2.15 18.64
N ARG A 7 1.29 2.92 17.95
CA ARG A 7 1.38 3.15 16.50
C ARG A 7 2.50 4.11 16.15
N LYS A 8 3.75 3.65 16.33
CA LYS A 8 4.94 4.39 15.90
C LYS A 8 4.92 4.65 14.40
N ILE A 9 5.64 5.67 13.92
CA ILE A 9 5.67 6.00 12.49
C ILE A 9 6.16 4.81 11.64
N GLU A 10 7.10 4.02 12.16
CA GLU A 10 7.63 2.84 11.49
C GLU A 10 6.57 1.75 11.27
N VAL A 11 5.53 1.71 12.13
CA VAL A 11 4.39 0.81 11.95
C VAL A 11 3.58 1.23 10.72
N TYR A 12 3.33 2.53 10.55
CA TYR A 12 2.66 3.07 9.38
C TYR A 12 3.49 2.85 8.12
N GLU A 13 4.80 3.06 8.17
CA GLU A 13 5.70 2.84 7.03
C GLU A 13 5.72 1.37 6.59
N ASN A 14 5.81 0.44 7.54
CA ASN A 14 5.75 -0.99 7.23
C ASN A 14 4.37 -1.40 6.69
N ALA A 15 3.28 -0.89 7.28
CA ALA A 15 1.94 -1.12 6.74
C ALA A 15 1.79 -0.53 5.33
N GLY A 16 2.28 0.68 5.09
CA GLY A 16 2.28 1.37 3.80
C GLY A 16 3.00 0.59 2.72
N ALA A 17 4.18 0.02 3.04
CA ALA A 17 4.91 -0.86 2.14
C ALA A 17 4.07 -2.08 1.70
N TYR A 18 3.43 -2.78 2.65
CA TYR A 18 2.55 -3.91 2.33
C TYR A 18 1.30 -3.48 1.53
N MET A 19 0.67 -2.36 1.89
CA MET A 19 -0.52 -1.87 1.18
C MET A 19 -0.18 -1.44 -0.26
N ARG A 20 0.96 -0.79 -0.48
CA ARG A 20 1.44 -0.43 -1.83
C ARG A 20 1.77 -1.67 -2.65
N LEU A 21 2.36 -2.70 -2.02
CA LEU A 21 2.58 -3.99 -2.67
C LEU A 21 1.25 -4.66 -3.06
N LEU A 22 0.30 -4.77 -2.12
CA LEU A 22 -1.03 -5.36 -2.36
C LEU A 22 -1.75 -4.67 -3.52
N LYS A 23 -1.79 -3.33 -3.53
CA LYS A 23 -2.44 -2.57 -4.60
C LYS A 23 -1.74 -2.77 -5.95
N THR A 24 -0.40 -2.78 -5.96
CA THR A 24 0.37 -2.99 -7.20
C THR A 24 0.13 -4.38 -7.78
N VAL A 25 0.19 -5.42 -6.94
CA VAL A 25 -0.07 -6.81 -7.35
C VAL A 25 -1.53 -6.98 -7.74
N GLY A 26 -2.47 -6.43 -6.96
CA GLY A 26 -3.90 -6.47 -7.21
C GLY A 26 -4.28 -5.87 -8.56
N THR A 27 -3.79 -4.67 -8.87
CA THR A 27 -4.02 -4.04 -10.17
C THR A 27 -3.45 -4.87 -11.32
N LYS A 28 -2.24 -5.41 -11.18
CA LYS A 28 -1.64 -6.32 -12.19
C LYS A 28 -2.46 -7.60 -12.37
N ALA A 29 -2.95 -8.19 -11.29
CA ALA A 29 -3.77 -9.39 -11.33
C ALA A 29 -5.10 -9.14 -12.04
N VAL A 30 -5.77 -8.01 -11.74
CA VAL A 30 -7.02 -7.62 -12.42
C VAL A 30 -6.79 -7.45 -13.92
N VAL A 31 -5.73 -6.75 -14.33
CA VAL A 31 -5.40 -6.58 -15.75
C VAL A 31 -5.16 -7.94 -16.41
N ALA A 32 -4.37 -8.81 -15.79
CA ALA A 32 -4.01 -10.12 -16.34
C ALA A 32 -5.20 -11.08 -16.46
N ILE A 33 -6.13 -11.05 -15.51
CA ILE A 33 -7.26 -11.98 -15.46
C ILE A 33 -8.51 -11.45 -16.19
N SER A 34 -8.61 -10.14 -16.42
CA SER A 34 -9.80 -9.54 -17.03
C SER A 34 -10.19 -10.10 -18.41
N PRO A 35 -9.26 -10.56 -19.30
CA PRO A 35 -9.63 -11.15 -20.58
C PRO A 35 -10.27 -12.54 -20.48
N ILE A 36 -10.07 -13.25 -19.36
CA ILE A 36 -10.58 -14.62 -19.16
C ILE A 36 -11.79 -14.67 -18.20
N LEU A 37 -12.12 -13.56 -17.54
CA LEU A 37 -13.30 -13.46 -16.68
C LEU A 37 -14.50 -12.88 -17.40
N HIS A 38 -15.69 -13.26 -16.95
CA HIS A 38 -16.90 -12.53 -17.27
C HIS A 38 -16.87 -11.12 -16.64
N ALA A 39 -17.48 -10.15 -17.32
CA ALA A 39 -17.53 -8.75 -16.89
C ALA A 39 -18.02 -8.58 -15.44
N LYS A 40 -18.97 -9.40 -15.00
CA LYS A 40 -19.48 -9.40 -13.63
C LYS A 40 -18.38 -9.69 -12.59
N ASP A 41 -17.52 -10.66 -12.85
CA ASP A 41 -16.47 -11.04 -11.91
C ASP A 41 -15.28 -10.08 -11.97
N THR A 42 -14.96 -9.54 -13.14
CA THR A 42 -14.02 -8.41 -13.26
C THR A 42 -14.48 -7.21 -12.43
N GLY A 43 -15.76 -6.86 -12.48
CA GLY A 43 -16.35 -5.79 -11.67
C GLY A 43 -16.24 -6.05 -10.16
N ARG A 44 -16.41 -7.31 -9.72
CA ARG A 44 -16.25 -7.69 -8.31
C ARG A 44 -14.80 -7.50 -7.82
N LEU A 45 -13.81 -7.86 -8.65
CA LEU A 45 -12.41 -7.64 -8.30
C LEU A 45 -12.05 -6.16 -8.22
N LEU A 46 -12.53 -5.35 -9.17
CA LEU A 46 -12.35 -3.89 -9.14
C LEU A 46 -12.95 -3.27 -7.87
N ASN A 47 -14.16 -3.68 -7.49
CA ASN A 47 -14.79 -3.21 -6.26
C ASN A 47 -13.99 -3.58 -5.01
N ALA A 48 -13.39 -4.78 -4.97
CA ALA A 48 -12.53 -5.18 -3.86
C ALA A 48 -11.26 -4.29 -3.77
N LEU A 49 -10.65 -3.93 -4.90
CA LEU A 49 -9.53 -2.98 -4.90
C LEU A 49 -9.96 -1.58 -4.43
N ASN A 50 -11.14 -1.10 -4.83
CA ASN A 50 -11.68 0.16 -4.33
C ASN A 50 -11.87 0.15 -2.80
N THR A 51 -12.38 -0.95 -2.24
CA THR A 51 -12.47 -1.10 -0.78
C THR A 51 -11.09 -1.07 -0.10
N ILE A 52 -10.07 -1.66 -0.73
CA ILE A 52 -8.68 -1.60 -0.24
C ILE A 52 -8.15 -0.17 -0.26
N ASP A 53 -8.49 0.62 -1.29
CA ASP A 53 -8.11 2.04 -1.36
C ASP A 53 -8.79 2.87 -0.26
N GLU A 54 -10.06 2.63 0.03
CA GLU A 54 -10.75 3.27 1.16
C GLU A 54 -10.11 2.94 2.51
N ILE A 55 -9.67 1.69 2.70
CA ILE A 55 -8.94 1.27 3.90
C ILE A 55 -7.57 1.95 3.97
N CYS A 56 -6.85 2.08 2.85
CA CYS A 56 -5.60 2.86 2.79
C CYS A 56 -5.83 4.31 3.22
N SER A 57 -6.89 4.94 2.71
CA SER A 57 -7.23 6.33 3.04
C SER A 57 -7.50 6.53 4.53
N LYS A 58 -8.17 5.56 5.18
CA LYS A 58 -8.35 5.57 6.64
C LYS A 58 -7.03 5.39 7.39
N ALA A 59 -6.12 4.53 6.91
CA ALA A 59 -4.81 4.35 7.52
C ALA A 59 -3.95 5.62 7.42
N ASP A 60 -3.96 6.28 6.27
CA ASP A 60 -3.31 7.58 6.03
C ASP A 60 -3.87 8.67 6.94
N SER A 61 -5.20 8.79 7.03
CA SER A 61 -5.87 9.74 7.93
C SER A 61 -5.47 9.52 9.39
N ASN A 62 -5.37 8.25 9.83
CA ASN A 62 -4.94 7.90 11.18
C ASN A 62 -3.48 8.31 11.43
N MET A 63 -2.60 8.14 10.45
CA MET A 63 -1.19 8.53 10.55
C MET A 63 -1.04 10.03 10.79
N PHE A 64 -1.71 10.87 10.00
CA PHE A 64 -1.67 12.33 10.20
C PHE A 64 -2.40 12.77 11.47
N SER A 65 -3.42 12.04 11.92
CA SER A 65 -4.06 12.30 13.21
C SER A 65 -3.16 11.97 14.41
N ASP A 66 -2.38 10.89 14.31
CA ASP A 66 -1.45 10.48 15.36
C ASP A 66 -0.17 11.33 15.37
N TYR A 67 0.23 11.85 14.20
CA TYR A 67 1.42 12.69 14.03
C TYR A 67 1.09 13.99 13.26
N PRO A 68 0.49 14.99 13.93
CA PRO A 68 0.02 16.22 13.27
C PRO A 68 1.10 17.06 12.61
N ASN A 69 2.36 16.89 13.02
CA ASN A 69 3.51 17.64 12.50
C ASN A 69 4.24 16.92 11.34
N LEU A 70 3.68 15.83 10.80
CA LEU A 70 4.26 15.18 9.62
C LEU A 70 4.18 16.11 8.40
N GLY A 71 5.27 16.19 7.66
CA GLY A 71 5.28 16.88 6.38
C GLY A 71 4.48 16.13 5.31
N ASN A 72 3.99 16.84 4.30
CA ASN A 72 3.16 16.31 3.22
C ASN A 72 3.78 15.13 2.45
N LYS A 73 5.12 15.00 2.45
CA LYS A 73 5.82 13.86 1.85
C LYS A 73 5.37 12.50 2.42
N TYR A 74 4.84 12.47 3.65
CA TYR A 74 4.35 11.25 4.27
C TYR A 74 3.07 10.69 3.64
N VAL A 75 2.35 11.44 2.80
CA VAL A 75 1.30 10.88 1.94
C VAL A 75 1.85 9.70 1.12
N ASP A 76 3.14 9.71 0.78
CA ASP A 76 3.76 8.65 -0.03
C ASP A 76 4.03 7.34 0.73
N VAL A 77 3.70 7.29 2.02
CA VAL A 77 3.63 6.05 2.80
C VAL A 77 2.57 5.12 2.23
N PHE A 78 1.36 5.63 1.99
CA PHE A 78 0.24 4.82 1.49
C PHE A 78 -0.03 5.00 0.00
N TYR A 79 0.54 6.04 -0.62
CA TYR A 79 0.32 6.40 -2.02
C TYR A 79 1.61 6.40 -2.84
N GLY A 80 1.47 6.23 -4.15
CA GLY A 80 2.59 6.15 -5.09
C GLY A 80 2.70 4.79 -5.77
N ASN A 81 3.24 4.80 -6.99
CA ASN A 81 3.38 3.63 -7.82
C ASN A 81 4.78 3.00 -7.65
N LEU A 82 4.83 1.70 -7.31
CA LEU A 82 6.11 0.99 -7.15
C LEU A 82 6.90 0.88 -8.47
N ALA A 83 6.26 1.01 -9.64
CA ALA A 83 6.93 0.97 -10.94
C ALA A 83 7.49 2.32 -11.41
N SER A 84 7.06 3.44 -10.81
CA SER A 84 7.46 4.79 -11.22
C SER A 84 8.73 5.27 -10.51
N GLU A 85 9.32 6.36 -11.01
CA GLU A 85 10.36 7.11 -10.29
C GLU A 85 9.83 7.62 -8.95
N THR A 86 10.72 7.68 -7.97
CA THR A 86 10.39 8.09 -6.60
C THR A 86 10.26 9.61 -6.52
N ARG A 87 9.23 10.09 -5.83
CA ARG A 87 8.94 11.53 -5.73
C ARG A 87 9.71 12.26 -4.64
N ASN A 88 10.11 11.55 -3.59
CA ASN A 88 10.87 12.05 -2.46
C ASN A 88 11.50 10.89 -1.67
N ASP A 89 12.21 11.23 -0.59
CA ASP A 89 12.90 10.29 0.30
C ASP A 89 11.97 9.31 1.01
N ILE A 90 10.73 9.70 1.33
CA ILE A 90 9.74 8.79 1.93
C ILE A 90 9.24 7.80 0.88
N ASP A 91 8.92 8.26 -0.33
CA ASP A 91 8.50 7.38 -1.43
C ASP A 91 9.57 6.33 -1.76
N GLU A 92 10.84 6.75 -1.82
CA GLU A 92 11.99 5.88 -2.02
C GLU A 92 12.12 4.83 -0.91
N LYS A 93 12.08 5.27 0.36
CA LYS A 93 12.14 4.38 1.52
C LYS A 93 11.04 3.31 1.47
N ILE A 94 9.81 3.72 1.21
CA ILE A 94 8.65 2.82 1.22
C ILE A 94 8.70 1.85 0.04
N LYS A 95 9.18 2.30 -1.13
CA LYS A 95 9.41 1.42 -2.28
C LYS A 95 10.50 0.38 -2.00
N ALA A 96 11.59 0.78 -1.34
CA ALA A 96 12.64 -0.15 -0.92
C ALA A 96 12.11 -1.20 0.08
N MET A 97 11.34 -0.76 1.09
CA MET A 97 10.68 -1.67 2.04
C MET A 97 9.72 -2.63 1.33
N ALA A 98 8.89 -2.14 0.41
CA ALA A 98 7.95 -2.98 -0.34
C ALA A 98 8.67 -4.06 -1.17
N LYS A 99 9.84 -3.73 -1.74
CA LYS A 99 10.70 -4.69 -2.42
C LYS A 99 11.25 -5.75 -1.47
N GLU A 100 11.77 -5.34 -0.32
CA GLU A 100 12.27 -6.27 0.71
C GLU A 100 11.17 -7.25 1.16
N ARG A 101 9.95 -6.74 1.43
CA ARG A 101 8.80 -7.58 1.79
C ARG A 101 8.37 -8.51 0.68
N ALA A 102 8.44 -8.08 -0.58
CA ALA A 102 8.19 -8.97 -1.71
C ALA A 102 9.24 -10.08 -1.80
N ASP A 103 10.52 -9.76 -1.65
CA ASP A 103 11.61 -10.74 -1.69
C ASP A 103 11.48 -11.77 -0.55
N GLU A 104 11.05 -11.36 0.64
CA GLU A 104 10.78 -12.23 1.78
C GLU A 104 9.73 -13.32 1.50
N LEU A 105 8.75 -13.07 0.63
CA LEU A 105 7.75 -14.07 0.25
C LEU A 105 8.35 -15.28 -0.49
N PHE A 106 9.52 -15.11 -1.10
CA PHE A 106 10.18 -16.14 -1.91
C PHE A 106 11.43 -16.73 -1.24
N LYS A 107 11.82 -16.23 -0.06
CA LYS A 107 12.95 -16.81 0.69
C LYS A 107 12.55 -18.19 1.21
N ARG A 108 13.36 -19.22 0.88
CA ARG A 108 13.25 -20.55 1.49
C ARG A 108 13.50 -20.43 3.00
N LYS A 109 12.63 -21.04 3.79
CA LYS A 109 12.83 -21.22 5.23
C LYS A 109 13.97 -22.18 5.51
#